data_AF-A0A8T4D6B3-F1
#
_entry.id   AF-A0A8T4D6B3-F1
#
_cell.length_a   1.000
_cell.length_b   1.000
_cell.length_c   1.000
_cell.angle_alpha   90.00
_cell.angle_beta   90.00
_cell.angle_gamma   90.00
#
_symmetry.space_group_name_H-M   'P 1'
#
loop_
_entity.id
_entity.type
_entity.pdbx_description
1 polymer ?
#
loop_
_entity_poly.entity_id
_entity_poly.type
_entity_poly.pdbx_seq_one_letter_code
_entity_poly.pdbx_strand_id
1 'polypeptide(L)'
;MEDSLENIKNEVMSFIKNNGFNLFIGFTSFTNEVRWDPESKNWTDFLEIAKKENIKTIVYDDSTLIELFDDLKQGIEQIQEISEDQNIVKETKKQIESYSDIAGKISFIQLSWIKEGVCYYFQLSSSVFDRILELKAQIGDILDTTKKTESLEKERRELSEKRDTLVKLSEEIATWAKSENLKKVTRPQVSAYLIEKEIYVSYENKLSLISMVNRKLCYLKR
;
A
#
# COMPACT_ATOMS: atom_id res chain seq x y z
N MET A 1 2.03 26.53 23.83
CA MET A 1 0.72 26.13 24.37
C MET A 1 -0.12 25.82 23.16
N GLU A 2 -0.35 24.53 22.91
CA GLU A 2 -1.23 24.09 21.83
C GLU A 2 -2.64 24.50 22.28
N ASP A 3 -3.17 25.59 21.75
CA ASP A 3 -4.59 25.88 21.90
C ASP A 3 -5.32 24.65 21.36
N SER A 4 -6.06 23.97 22.24
CA SER A 4 -6.84 22.80 21.85
C SER A 4 -7.64 23.19 20.61
N LEU A 5 -7.58 22.41 19.53
CA LEU A 5 -8.38 22.67 18.34
C LEU A 5 -9.87 22.82 18.70
N GLU A 6 -10.32 22.22 19.80
CA GLU A 6 -11.65 22.46 20.38
C GLU A 6 -11.94 23.94 20.70
N ASN A 7 -10.98 24.66 21.28
CA ASN A 7 -11.12 26.10 21.55
C ASN A 7 -11.19 26.88 20.23
N ILE A 8 -10.31 26.56 19.29
CA ILE A 8 -10.28 27.20 17.97
C ILE A 8 -11.59 26.94 17.21
N LYS A 9 -12.14 25.73 17.26
CA LYS A 9 -13.46 25.39 16.72
C LYS A 9 -14.52 26.31 17.28
N ASN A 10 -14.59 26.46 18.60
CA ASN A 10 -15.58 27.33 19.22
C ASN A 10 -15.41 28.79 18.80
N GLU A 11 -14.18 29.30 18.74
CA GLU A 11 -13.87 30.66 18.28
C GLU A 11 -14.27 30.88 16.82
N VAL A 12 -13.92 29.96 15.93
CA VAL A 12 -14.29 29.97 14.50
C VAL A 12 -15.81 29.99 14.35
N MET A 13 -16.52 29.10 15.05
CA MET A 13 -17.98 28.99 14.97
C MET A 13 -18.65 30.28 15.47
N SER A 14 -18.14 30.86 16.56
CA SER A 14 -18.58 32.18 17.04
C SER A 14 -18.30 33.28 16.03
N PHE A 15 -17.12 33.30 15.42
CA PHE A 15 -16.74 34.32 14.44
C PHE A 15 -17.63 34.28 13.19
N ILE A 16 -17.84 33.08 12.62
CA ILE A 16 -18.70 32.87 11.44
C ILE A 16 -20.11 33.41 11.73
N LYS A 17 -20.68 33.04 12.88
CA LYS A 17 -22.01 33.50 13.31
C LYS A 17 -22.06 35.02 13.50
N ASN A 18 -21.08 35.60 14.18
CA ASN A 18 -21.06 37.04 14.51
C ASN A 18 -20.81 37.93 13.28
N ASN A 19 -20.18 37.39 12.23
CA ASN A 19 -19.88 38.12 11.00
C ASN A 19 -20.91 37.89 9.87
N GLY A 20 -21.99 37.15 10.13
CA GLY A 20 -23.10 37.00 9.19
C GLY A 20 -22.83 36.01 8.05
N PHE A 21 -21.85 35.13 8.19
CA PHE A 21 -21.65 34.03 7.26
C PHE A 21 -22.69 32.92 7.49
N ASN A 22 -23.14 32.30 6.41
CA ASN A 22 -23.78 30.99 6.46
C ASN A 22 -22.71 29.94 6.75
N LEU A 23 -22.98 29.08 7.72
CA LEU A 23 -22.16 27.92 8.00
C LEU A 23 -22.73 26.71 7.25
N PHE A 24 -21.90 26.04 6.47
CA PHE A 24 -22.20 24.74 5.88
C PHE A 24 -21.25 23.70 6.47
N ILE A 25 -21.77 22.69 7.16
CA ILE A 25 -20.96 21.60 7.71
C ILE A 25 -20.80 20.54 6.62
N GLY A 26 -19.57 20.29 6.20
CA GLY A 26 -19.22 19.29 5.20
C GLY A 26 -17.83 19.53 4.65
N PHE A 27 -17.38 18.61 3.81
CA PHE A 27 -16.09 18.71 3.15
C PHE A 27 -16.25 19.08 1.67
N THR A 28 -15.18 19.60 1.08
CA THR A 28 -15.12 19.83 -0.36
C THR A 28 -14.12 18.88 -1.00
N SER A 29 -14.44 18.37 -2.20
CA SER A 29 -13.53 17.58 -3.02
C SER A 29 -13.46 18.22 -4.41
N PHE A 30 -12.69 19.30 -4.52
CA PHE A 30 -12.53 20.03 -5.77
C PHE A 30 -11.20 19.68 -6.43
N THR A 31 -11.20 19.61 -7.76
CA THR A 31 -9.97 19.47 -8.55
C THR A 31 -9.20 20.79 -8.66
N ASN A 32 -9.87 21.92 -8.44
CA ASN A 32 -9.31 23.27 -8.49
C ASN A 32 -9.32 23.89 -7.09
N GLU A 33 -8.27 23.61 -6.31
CA GLU A 33 -8.12 24.10 -4.95
C GLU A 33 -6.87 24.95 -4.75
N VAL A 34 -6.97 25.93 -3.87
CA VAL A 34 -5.86 26.78 -3.44
C VAL A 34 -5.81 26.73 -1.92
N ARG A 35 -4.75 26.11 -1.39
CA ARG A 35 -4.45 26.14 0.03
C ARG A 35 -3.93 27.52 0.41
N TRP A 36 -4.57 28.15 1.38
CA TRP A 36 -4.03 29.33 2.04
C TRP A 36 -3.07 28.88 3.14
N ASP A 37 -1.78 29.16 2.94
CA ASP A 37 -0.70 28.78 3.86
C ASP A 37 0.10 30.03 4.31
N PRO A 38 -0.49 30.88 5.17
CA PRO A 38 0.22 32.00 5.73
C PRO A 38 1.18 31.53 6.83
N GLU A 39 2.34 32.18 6.95
CA GLU A 39 3.30 31.92 8.04
C GLU A 39 2.67 32.06 9.45
N SER A 40 1.61 32.87 9.58
CA SER A 40 0.95 33.19 10.86
C SER A 40 -0.10 32.17 11.32
N LYS A 41 -0.48 31.16 10.50
CA LYS A 41 -1.59 30.21 10.78
C LYS A 41 -2.90 30.88 11.25
N ASN A 42 -3.11 32.14 10.90
CA ASN A 42 -4.19 32.95 11.46
C ASN A 42 -5.50 32.77 10.68
N TRP A 43 -6.36 31.85 11.12
CA TRP A 43 -7.66 31.58 10.48
C TRP A 43 -8.57 32.81 10.34
N THR A 44 -8.39 33.85 11.17
CA THR A 44 -9.23 35.06 11.11
C THR A 44 -9.00 35.84 9.82
N ASP A 45 -7.75 35.97 9.37
CA ASP A 45 -7.44 36.71 8.13
C ASP A 45 -8.02 35.99 6.90
N PHE A 46 -8.09 34.65 6.93
CA PHE A 46 -8.76 33.86 5.89
C PHE A 46 -10.22 34.26 5.72
N LEU A 47 -10.94 34.36 6.85
CA LEU A 47 -12.36 34.71 6.85
C LEU A 47 -12.59 36.19 6.54
N GLU A 48 -11.67 37.07 6.93
CA GLU A 48 -11.70 38.47 6.53
C GLU A 48 -11.51 38.65 5.01
N ILE A 49 -10.66 37.83 4.37
CA ILE A 49 -10.56 37.78 2.91
C ILE A 49 -11.89 37.33 2.30
N ALA A 50 -12.47 36.23 2.81
CA ALA A 50 -13.78 35.75 2.34
C ALA A 50 -14.85 36.85 2.42
N LYS A 51 -14.86 37.62 3.52
CA LYS A 51 -15.77 38.76 3.72
C LYS A 51 -15.57 39.85 2.68
N LYS A 52 -14.32 40.24 2.42
CA LYS A 52 -13.95 41.26 1.40
C LYS A 52 -14.35 40.81 0.00
N GLU A 53 -14.28 39.52 -0.27
CA GLU A 53 -14.72 38.89 -1.52
C GLU A 53 -16.24 38.67 -1.59
N ASN A 54 -17.00 39.19 -0.62
CA ASN A 54 -18.45 39.08 -0.53
C ASN A 54 -18.96 37.62 -0.52
N ILE A 55 -18.14 36.71 0.01
CA ILE A 55 -18.52 35.32 0.25
C ILE A 55 -19.54 35.28 1.37
N LYS A 56 -20.63 34.54 1.15
CA LYS A 56 -21.71 34.37 2.12
C LYS A 56 -21.68 33.05 2.84
N THR A 57 -21.03 32.03 2.29
CA THR A 57 -21.05 30.68 2.83
C THR A 57 -19.63 30.21 3.08
N ILE A 58 -19.38 29.80 4.33
CA ILE A 58 -18.16 29.11 4.73
C ILE A 58 -18.50 27.64 4.91
N VAL A 59 -17.73 26.79 4.23
CA VAL A 59 -17.76 25.35 4.42
C VAL A 59 -16.78 25.00 5.52
N TYR A 60 -17.28 24.37 6.57
CA TYR A 60 -16.53 23.94 7.74
C TYR A 60 -16.48 22.42 7.78
N ASP A 61 -15.29 21.91 7.99
CA ASP A 61 -15.04 20.50 8.21
C ASP A 61 -14.13 20.33 9.43
N ASP A 62 -14.45 19.33 10.25
CA ASP A 62 -13.52 18.83 11.25
C ASP A 62 -13.58 17.32 11.28
N SER A 63 -12.48 16.73 11.70
CA SER A 63 -12.43 15.30 11.94
C SER A 63 -11.78 15.05 13.28
N THR A 64 -12.12 13.90 13.87
CA THR A 64 -11.40 13.39 15.03
C THR A 64 -10.37 12.38 14.56
N LEU A 65 -9.45 11.99 15.45
CA LEU A 65 -8.49 10.93 15.10
C LEU A 65 -9.12 9.54 15.10
N ILE A 66 -10.38 9.36 15.54
CA ILE A 66 -11.03 8.04 15.72
C ILE A 66 -10.98 7.22 14.42
N GLU A 67 -11.40 7.79 13.30
CA GLU A 67 -11.42 7.09 12.02
C GLU A 67 -10.01 6.65 11.59
N LEU A 68 -9.02 7.52 11.79
CA LEU A 68 -7.62 7.18 11.54
C LEU A 68 -7.10 6.08 12.47
N PHE A 69 -7.53 6.07 13.73
CA PHE A 69 -7.17 4.98 14.66
C PHE A 69 -7.76 3.65 14.24
N ASP A 70 -8.99 3.63 13.76
CA ASP A 70 -9.62 2.40 13.32
C ASP A 70 -8.95 1.87 12.04
N ASP A 71 -8.56 2.75 11.11
CA ASP A 71 -7.71 2.39 9.97
C ASP A 71 -6.36 1.79 10.42
N LEU A 72 -5.68 2.41 11.40
CA LEU A 72 -4.42 1.91 11.94
C LEU A 72 -4.59 0.53 12.61
N LYS A 73 -5.68 0.33 13.36
CA LYS A 73 -6.01 -0.96 14.00
C LYS A 73 -6.27 -2.04 12.94
N GLN A 74 -7.02 -1.72 11.90
CA GLN A 74 -7.26 -2.66 10.81
C GLN A 74 -5.95 -3.00 10.08
N GLY A 75 -5.11 -2.00 9.83
CA GLY A 75 -3.81 -2.21 9.21
C GLY A 75 -2.91 -3.13 10.02
N ILE A 76 -2.91 -3.00 11.35
CA ILE A 76 -2.09 -3.87 12.21
C ILE A 76 -2.63 -5.29 12.34
N GLU A 77 -3.95 -5.48 12.31
CA GLU A 77 -4.57 -6.81 12.22
C GLU A 77 -4.12 -7.51 10.94
N GLN A 78 -4.13 -6.81 9.81
CA GLN A 78 -3.62 -7.36 8.54
C GLN A 78 -2.14 -7.70 8.64
N ILE A 79 -1.29 -6.81 9.17
CA ILE A 79 0.15 -7.10 9.36
C ILE A 79 0.32 -8.34 10.23
N GLN A 80 -0.47 -8.51 11.30
CA GLN A 80 -0.37 -9.67 12.18
C GLN A 80 -0.70 -10.99 11.46
N GLU A 81 -1.62 -10.97 10.49
CA GLU A 81 -1.98 -12.15 9.70
C GLU A 81 -0.89 -12.55 8.70
N ILE A 82 -0.18 -11.59 8.13
CA ILE A 82 0.76 -11.83 7.01
C ILE A 82 2.25 -11.76 7.41
N SER A 83 2.59 -11.06 8.49
CA SER A 83 3.98 -10.84 8.89
C SER A 83 4.51 -11.94 9.79
N GLU A 84 5.64 -12.53 9.39
CA GLU A 84 6.41 -13.43 10.25
C GLU A 84 7.16 -12.68 11.37
N ASP A 85 7.45 -11.39 11.17
CA ASP A 85 8.14 -10.57 12.17
C ASP A 85 7.16 -10.03 13.22
N GLN A 86 7.04 -10.79 14.31
CA GLN A 86 6.19 -10.45 15.45
C GLN A 86 6.72 -9.27 16.28
N ASN A 87 7.99 -8.86 16.12
CA ASN A 87 8.52 -7.68 16.81
C ASN A 87 7.96 -6.40 16.18
N ILE A 88 7.92 -6.34 14.84
CA ILE A 88 7.31 -5.22 14.11
C ILE A 88 5.84 -5.03 14.51
N VAL A 89 5.09 -6.13 14.61
CA VAL A 89 3.68 -6.11 15.08
C VAL A 89 3.58 -5.53 16.49
N LYS A 90 4.40 -6.00 17.42
CA LYS A 90 4.38 -5.52 18.81
C LYS A 90 4.76 -4.04 18.94
N GLU A 91 5.79 -3.61 18.22
CA GLU A 91 6.25 -2.23 18.26
C GLU A 91 5.20 -1.27 17.68
N THR A 92 4.63 -1.62 16.53
CA THR A 92 3.58 -0.83 15.89
C THR A 92 2.31 -0.77 16.77
N LYS A 93 1.92 -1.88 17.43
CA LYS A 93 0.79 -1.88 18.38
C LYS A 93 1.02 -0.91 19.52
N LYS A 94 2.21 -0.96 20.12
CA LYS A 94 2.61 -0.07 21.20
C LYS A 94 2.59 1.40 20.78
N GLN A 95 3.00 1.70 19.55
CA GLN A 95 2.94 3.06 19.01
C GLN A 95 1.49 3.54 18.86
N ILE A 96 0.60 2.72 18.30
CA ILE A 96 -0.83 3.05 18.18
C ILE A 96 -1.45 3.28 19.56
N GLU A 97 -1.19 2.37 20.51
CA GLU A 97 -1.66 2.48 21.91
C GLU A 97 -1.17 3.76 22.59
N SER A 98 0.05 4.24 22.29
CA SER A 98 0.58 5.47 22.87
C SER A 98 -0.24 6.73 22.53
N TYR A 99 -1.10 6.64 21.52
CA TYR A 99 -1.97 7.72 21.09
C TYR A 99 -3.46 7.46 21.41
N SER A 100 -3.83 6.41 22.14
CA SER A 100 -5.23 6.09 22.45
C SER A 100 -5.95 7.23 23.19
N ASP A 101 -5.24 7.92 24.07
CA ASP A 101 -5.80 8.97 24.94
C ASP A 101 -6.19 10.25 24.18
N ILE A 102 -5.79 10.35 22.92
CA ILE A 102 -6.07 11.50 22.06
C ILE A 102 -6.96 11.14 20.86
N ALA A 103 -7.41 9.89 20.73
CA ALA A 103 -8.23 9.43 19.61
C ALA A 103 -9.50 10.26 19.41
N GLY A 104 -10.19 10.63 20.49
CA GLY A 104 -11.39 11.45 20.45
C GLY A 104 -11.16 12.94 20.24
N LYS A 105 -9.90 13.41 20.17
CA LYS A 105 -9.61 14.83 19.97
C LYS A 105 -9.72 15.20 18.49
N ILE A 106 -10.07 16.45 18.24
CA ILE A 106 -10.07 17.02 16.88
C ILE A 106 -8.66 16.90 16.30
N SER A 107 -8.59 16.33 15.10
CA SER A 107 -7.37 16.06 14.36
C SER A 107 -6.98 17.25 13.48
N PHE A 108 -7.97 17.82 12.81
CA PHE A 108 -7.86 19.04 12.02
C PHE A 108 -9.17 19.83 12.04
N ILE A 109 -9.06 21.13 11.73
CA ILE A 109 -10.16 22.01 11.38
C ILE A 109 -9.84 22.56 10.00
N GLN A 110 -10.81 22.47 9.10
CA GLN A 110 -10.72 23.00 7.76
C GLN A 110 -11.85 24.00 7.51
N LEU A 111 -11.47 25.15 6.97
CA LEU A 111 -12.37 26.20 6.50
C LEU A 111 -12.19 26.33 5.01
N SER A 112 -13.29 26.45 4.28
CA SER A 112 -13.22 26.68 2.84
C SER A 112 -14.34 27.58 2.35
N TRP A 113 -14.08 28.24 1.23
CA TRP A 113 -15.06 29.01 0.48
C TRP A 113 -14.75 28.92 -1.01
N ILE A 114 -15.81 29.08 -1.81
CA ILE A 114 -15.73 28.90 -3.26
C ILE A 114 -15.98 30.24 -3.92
N LYS A 115 -15.08 30.62 -4.83
CA LYS A 115 -15.28 31.77 -5.72
C LYS A 115 -14.93 31.35 -7.14
N GLU A 116 -15.84 31.59 -8.08
CA GLU A 116 -15.63 31.35 -9.51
C GLU A 116 -15.15 29.92 -9.84
N GLY A 117 -15.63 28.92 -9.07
CA GLY A 117 -15.28 27.51 -9.26
C GLY A 117 -13.92 27.10 -8.68
N VAL A 118 -13.23 28.00 -7.98
CA VAL A 118 -12.00 27.68 -7.22
C VAL A 118 -12.36 27.56 -5.74
N CYS A 119 -11.94 26.45 -5.12
CA CYS A 119 -12.04 26.25 -3.69
C CYS A 119 -10.80 26.83 -3.01
N TYR A 120 -10.99 27.84 -2.17
CA TYR A 120 -9.94 28.33 -1.29
C TYR A 120 -10.15 27.69 0.06
N TYR A 121 -9.11 27.11 0.63
CA TYR A 121 -9.22 26.44 1.91
C TYR A 121 -8.04 26.75 2.83
N PHE A 122 -8.31 26.64 4.12
CA PHE A 122 -7.36 26.80 5.20
C PHE A 122 -7.53 25.63 6.15
N GLN A 123 -6.42 25.03 6.58
CA GLN A 123 -6.44 23.88 7.48
C GLN A 123 -5.46 24.09 8.64
N LEU A 124 -5.98 23.90 9.85
CA LEU A 124 -5.19 23.70 11.06
C LEU A 124 -5.20 22.23 11.42
N SER A 125 -4.03 21.64 11.57
CA SER A 125 -3.87 20.26 12.03
C SER A 125 -3.17 20.24 13.38
N SER A 126 -3.54 19.28 14.23
CA SER A 126 -2.82 19.01 15.47
C SER A 126 -1.42 18.48 15.14
N SER A 127 -0.43 18.74 15.99
CA SER A 127 0.93 18.19 15.79
C SER A 127 0.98 16.66 15.81
N VAL A 128 -0.04 16.03 16.38
CA VAL A 128 -0.18 14.57 16.43
C VAL A 128 -0.77 14.01 15.13
N PHE A 129 -1.58 14.78 14.41
CA PHE A 129 -2.14 14.35 13.14
C PHE A 129 -1.05 13.93 12.15
N ASP A 130 -0.01 14.76 12.00
CA ASP A 130 1.11 14.47 11.10
C ASP A 130 1.82 13.15 11.48
N ARG A 131 2.04 12.91 12.78
CA ARG A 131 2.67 11.66 13.28
C ARG A 131 1.80 10.43 13.03
N ILE A 132 0.49 10.57 13.13
CA ILE A 132 -0.46 9.48 12.86
C ILE A 132 -0.50 9.18 11.36
N LEU A 133 -0.42 10.20 10.50
CA LEU A 133 -0.29 10.01 9.05
C LEU A 133 1.02 9.30 8.68
N GLU A 134 2.13 9.67 9.32
CA GLU A 134 3.41 8.97 9.16
C GLU A 134 3.31 7.50 9.56
N LEU A 135 2.67 7.21 10.70
CA LEU A 135 2.45 5.84 11.15
C LEU A 135 1.56 5.03 10.18
N LYS A 136 0.52 5.66 9.63
CA LYS A 136 -0.35 5.05 8.62
C LYS A 136 0.43 4.69 7.35
N ALA A 137 1.29 5.59 6.90
CA ALA A 137 2.16 5.35 5.75
C ALA A 137 3.11 4.17 6.00
N GLN A 138 3.75 4.12 7.18
CA GLN A 138 4.63 3.01 7.56
C GLN A 138 3.91 1.66 7.57
N ILE A 139 2.68 1.61 8.11
CA ILE A 139 1.84 0.40 8.08
C ILE A 139 1.56 -0.02 6.63
N GLY A 140 1.24 0.94 5.75
CA GLY A 140 1.07 0.69 4.32
C GLY A 140 2.31 0.07 3.68
N ASP A 141 3.49 0.62 3.93
CA ASP A 141 4.76 0.12 3.40
C ASP A 141 5.08 -1.30 3.87
N ILE A 142 4.79 -1.61 5.14
CA ILE A 142 4.96 -2.97 5.70
C ILE A 142 4.03 -3.96 5.00
N LEU A 143 2.76 -3.59 4.80
CA LEU A 143 1.77 -4.44 4.13
C LEU A 143 2.19 -4.72 2.68
N ASP A 144 2.61 -3.69 1.95
CA ASP A 144 3.04 -3.83 0.55
C ASP A 144 4.30 -4.68 0.42
N THR A 145 5.27 -4.46 1.32
CA THR A 145 6.50 -5.26 1.35
C THR A 145 6.19 -6.72 1.66
N THR A 146 5.35 -6.99 2.65
CA THR A 146 5.02 -8.37 3.05
C THR A 146 4.30 -9.12 1.93
N LYS A 147 3.27 -8.52 1.33
CA LYS A 147 2.55 -9.09 0.17
C LYS A 147 3.49 -9.39 -1.01
N LYS A 148 4.44 -8.49 -1.27
CA LYS A 148 5.43 -8.69 -2.33
C LYS A 148 6.34 -9.88 -2.02
N THR A 149 6.76 -10.03 -0.76
CA THR A 149 7.61 -11.15 -0.33
C THR A 149 6.87 -12.49 -0.48
N GLU A 150 5.62 -12.58 -0.02
CA GLU A 150 4.78 -13.78 -0.20
C GLU A 150 4.60 -14.16 -1.68
N SER A 151 4.36 -13.17 -2.55
CA SER A 151 4.24 -13.39 -4.00
C SER A 151 5.53 -13.96 -4.59
N LEU A 152 6.69 -13.42 -4.20
CA LEU A 152 8.00 -13.89 -4.67
C LEU A 152 8.33 -15.30 -4.15
N GLU A 153 7.97 -15.61 -2.91
CA GLU A 153 8.15 -16.93 -2.34
C GLU A 153 7.28 -17.98 -3.02
N LYS A 154 6.02 -17.63 -3.32
CA LYS A 154 5.13 -18.48 -4.10
C LYS A 154 5.70 -18.75 -5.49
N GLU A 155 6.15 -17.73 -6.20
CA GLU A 155 6.78 -17.87 -7.51
C GLU A 155 8.04 -18.75 -7.43
N ARG A 156 8.88 -18.53 -6.41
CA ARG A 156 10.08 -19.33 -6.16
C ARG A 156 9.73 -20.79 -5.90
N ARG A 157 8.67 -21.08 -5.15
CA ARG A 157 8.19 -22.43 -4.86
C ARG A 157 7.72 -23.13 -6.14
N GLU A 158 6.90 -22.46 -6.94
CA GLU A 158 6.42 -22.97 -8.23
C GLU A 158 7.59 -23.24 -9.20
N LEU A 159 8.59 -22.36 -9.24
CA LEU A 159 9.80 -22.56 -10.04
C LEU A 159 10.64 -23.73 -9.54
N SER A 160 10.75 -23.92 -8.21
CA SER A 160 11.44 -25.05 -7.62
C SER A 160 10.76 -26.37 -7.97
N GLU A 161 9.44 -26.44 -7.85
CA GLU A 161 8.65 -27.62 -8.20
C GLU A 161 8.77 -27.96 -9.70
N LYS A 162 8.65 -26.95 -10.57
CA LYS A 162 8.88 -27.10 -12.02
C LYS A 162 10.29 -27.62 -12.31
N ARG A 163 11.30 -27.07 -11.63
CA ARG A 163 12.70 -27.51 -11.77
C ARG A 163 12.86 -28.98 -11.37
N ASP A 164 12.29 -29.39 -10.25
CA ASP A 164 12.37 -30.77 -9.76
C ASP A 164 11.70 -31.75 -10.72
N THR A 165 10.55 -31.39 -11.30
CA THR A 165 9.91 -32.18 -12.36
C THR A 165 10.83 -32.33 -13.58
N LEU A 166 11.45 -31.24 -14.04
CA LEU A 166 12.37 -31.29 -15.19
C LEU A 166 13.62 -32.11 -14.89
N VAL A 167 14.14 -32.07 -13.67
CA VAL A 167 15.27 -32.92 -13.24
C VAL A 167 14.89 -34.39 -13.34
N LYS A 168 13.75 -34.80 -12.76
CA LYS A 168 13.26 -36.19 -12.83
C LYS A 168 13.05 -36.66 -14.27
N LEU A 169 12.36 -35.86 -15.09
CA LEU A 169 12.17 -36.17 -16.52
C LEU A 169 13.50 -36.31 -17.26
N SER A 170 14.49 -35.47 -16.94
CA SER A 170 15.81 -35.56 -17.58
C SER A 170 16.56 -36.84 -17.22
N GLU A 171 16.31 -37.40 -16.03
CA GLU A 171 16.90 -38.66 -15.58
C GLU A 171 16.24 -39.86 -16.24
N GLU A 172 14.91 -39.83 -16.35
CA GLU A 172 14.14 -40.84 -17.07
C GLU A 172 14.56 -40.89 -18.55
N ILE A 173 14.60 -39.74 -19.22
CA ILE A 173 15.00 -39.67 -20.64
C ILE A 173 16.47 -40.06 -20.82
N ALA A 174 17.36 -39.69 -19.89
CA ALA A 174 18.75 -40.14 -19.96
C ALA A 174 18.87 -41.67 -19.80
N THR A 175 18.03 -42.28 -18.97
CA THR A 175 17.99 -43.74 -18.78
C THR A 175 17.46 -44.44 -20.02
N TRP A 176 16.36 -43.95 -20.60
CA TRP A 176 15.83 -44.41 -21.89
C TRP A 176 16.85 -44.24 -23.02
N ALA A 177 17.48 -43.08 -23.14
CA ALA A 177 18.48 -42.84 -24.17
C ALA A 177 19.65 -43.82 -24.09
N LYS A 178 20.03 -44.26 -22.88
CA LYS A 178 21.04 -45.31 -22.68
C LYS A 178 20.55 -46.69 -23.10
N SER A 179 19.30 -47.07 -22.80
CA SER A 179 18.76 -48.36 -23.26
C SER A 179 18.72 -48.43 -24.79
N GLU A 180 18.48 -47.29 -25.43
CA GLU A 180 18.53 -47.12 -26.89
C GLU A 180 19.95 -46.90 -27.46
N ASN A 181 21.00 -47.03 -26.64
CA ASN A 181 22.40 -46.83 -27.02
C ASN A 181 22.72 -45.44 -27.65
N LEU A 182 21.93 -44.41 -27.30
CA LEU A 182 22.10 -43.05 -27.80
C LEU A 182 23.21 -42.33 -27.05
N LYS A 183 24.18 -41.78 -27.80
CA LYS A 183 25.26 -40.94 -27.24
C LYS A 183 24.81 -39.50 -26.98
N LYS A 184 23.72 -39.07 -27.61
CA LYS A 184 23.12 -37.74 -27.51
C LYS A 184 21.66 -37.85 -27.95
N VAL A 185 20.77 -37.08 -27.32
CA VAL A 185 19.38 -36.93 -27.75
C VAL A 185 19.19 -35.64 -28.57
N THR A 186 18.33 -35.73 -29.57
CA THR A 186 17.92 -34.62 -30.44
C THR A 186 16.52 -34.12 -30.09
N ARG A 187 16.15 -32.93 -30.60
CA ARG A 187 14.80 -32.36 -30.41
C ARG A 187 13.68 -33.32 -30.85
N PRO A 188 13.74 -33.97 -32.04
CA PRO A 188 12.71 -34.91 -32.45
C PRO A 188 12.62 -36.14 -31.53
N GLN A 189 13.76 -36.68 -31.08
CA GLN A 189 13.80 -37.85 -30.20
C GLN A 189 13.18 -37.57 -28.83
N VAL A 190 13.52 -36.44 -28.21
CA VAL A 190 12.89 -36.03 -26.93
C VAL A 190 11.41 -35.73 -27.13
N SER A 191 11.02 -35.13 -28.26
CA SER A 191 9.61 -34.85 -28.55
C SER A 191 8.81 -36.14 -28.74
N ALA A 192 9.36 -37.12 -29.46
CA ALA A 192 8.74 -38.43 -29.64
C ALA A 192 8.55 -39.16 -28.30
N TYR A 193 9.59 -39.17 -27.45
CA TYR A 193 9.49 -39.76 -26.11
C TYR A 193 8.40 -39.10 -25.26
N LEU A 194 8.35 -37.75 -25.25
CA LEU A 194 7.34 -37.02 -24.48
C LEU A 194 5.92 -37.26 -25.01
N ILE A 195 5.74 -37.37 -26.34
CA ILE A 195 4.44 -37.69 -26.94
C ILE A 195 4.01 -39.11 -26.59
N GLU A 196 4.91 -40.09 -26.70
CA GLU A 196 4.64 -41.50 -26.38
C GLU A 196 4.25 -41.70 -24.91
N LYS A 197 4.84 -40.90 -24.01
CA LYS A 197 4.52 -40.91 -22.57
C LYS A 197 3.38 -39.96 -22.19
N GLU A 198 2.76 -39.28 -23.15
CA GLU A 198 1.69 -38.30 -22.94
C GLU A 198 2.08 -37.15 -21.99
N ILE A 199 3.37 -36.77 -21.99
CA ILE A 199 3.92 -35.73 -21.11
C ILE A 199 3.96 -34.39 -21.85
N TYR A 200 3.19 -33.44 -21.36
CA TYR A 200 3.15 -32.08 -21.90
C TYR A 200 4.17 -31.18 -21.21
N VAL A 201 5.07 -30.62 -22.01
CA VAL A 201 6.12 -29.70 -21.55
C VAL A 201 6.15 -28.49 -22.49
N SER A 202 6.29 -27.28 -21.94
CA SER A 202 6.41 -26.05 -22.73
C SER A 202 7.64 -26.11 -23.66
N TYR A 203 7.63 -25.32 -24.73
CA TYR A 203 8.74 -25.28 -25.70
C TYR A 203 10.08 -24.94 -25.04
N GLU A 204 10.10 -23.93 -24.15
CA GLU A 204 11.29 -23.52 -23.41
C GLU A 204 11.82 -24.64 -22.51
N ASN A 205 10.93 -25.31 -21.78
CA ASN A 205 11.29 -26.42 -20.91
C ASN A 205 11.81 -27.63 -21.71
N LYS A 206 11.30 -27.88 -22.92
CA LYS A 206 11.85 -28.92 -23.81
C LYS A 206 13.30 -28.64 -24.21
N LEU A 207 13.64 -27.38 -24.47
CA LEU A 207 15.03 -27.00 -24.78
C LEU A 207 15.96 -27.23 -23.59
N SER A 208 15.53 -26.83 -22.40
CA SER A 208 16.24 -27.08 -21.14
C SER A 208 16.42 -28.57 -20.89
N LEU A 209 15.37 -29.38 -21.08
CA LEU A 209 15.37 -30.83 -20.90
C LEU A 209 16.42 -31.51 -21.81
N ILE A 210 16.47 -31.15 -23.10
CA ILE A 210 17.46 -31.69 -24.04
C ILE A 210 18.89 -31.37 -23.59
N SER A 211 19.13 -30.14 -23.13
CA SER A 211 20.43 -29.72 -22.60
C SER A 211 20.81 -30.53 -21.35
N MET A 212 19.87 -30.70 -20.42
CA MET A 212 20.06 -31.46 -19.17
C MET A 212 20.37 -32.95 -19.44
N VAL A 213 19.58 -33.59 -20.31
CA VAL A 213 19.79 -34.99 -20.71
C VAL A 213 21.15 -35.17 -21.37
N ASN A 214 21.50 -34.32 -22.32
CA ASN A 214 22.77 -34.41 -23.04
C ASN A 214 23.98 -34.18 -22.12
N ARG A 215 23.88 -33.27 -21.14
CA ARG A 215 24.89 -33.14 -20.09
C ARG A 215 25.05 -34.45 -19.31
N LYS A 216 23.95 -35.04 -18.83
CA LYS A 216 23.98 -36.32 -18.08
C LYS A 216 24.57 -37.47 -18.92
N LEU A 217 24.28 -37.54 -20.21
CA LEU A 217 24.87 -38.51 -21.13
C LEU A 217 26.37 -38.28 -21.38
N CYS A 218 26.86 -37.04 -21.29
CA CYS A 218 28.28 -36.71 -21.42
C CYS A 218 29.10 -36.96 -20.14
N TYR A 219 28.53 -36.72 -18.96
CA TYR A 219 29.25 -36.85 -17.68
C TYR A 219 29.46 -38.30 -17.22
N LEU A 220 28.73 -39.27 -17.76
CA LEU A 220 28.83 -40.70 -17.37
C LEU A 220 29.80 -41.50 -18.25
N LYS A 221 30.77 -40.82 -18.89
CA LYS A 221 31.87 -41.41 -19.68
C LYS A 221 33.22 -41.47 -18.94
N ARG A 222 33.22 -41.38 -17.61
CA ARG A 222 34.40 -41.65 -16.77
C ARG A 222 34.12 -42.83 -15.86
#